data_AF-A0A936VP47-F1
#
_entry.id   AF-A0A936VP47-F1
#
_cell.length_a   1.000
_cell.length_b   1.000
_cell.length_c   1.000
_cell.angle_alpha   90.00
_cell.angle_beta   90.00
_cell.angle_gamma   90.00
#
_symmetry.space_group_name_H-M   'P 1'
#
loop_
_entity.id
_entity.type
_entity.pdbx_description
1 polymer ?
#
loop_
_entity_poly.entity_id
_entity_poly.type
_entity_poly.pdbx_seq_one_letter_code
_entity_poly.pdbx_strand_id
1 'polypeptide(L)'
;MASPRKSDDRTVARTYRAAIRIGEDFITLEETIALPIDASDDEVQQAIDLGWRIYRAQREAAEAQIADIRSTAAAPAPIVVRDPDAPASDKQRNYIATLQDQISWNSEQLASYAEEQSVDLVTMTKGQASLFIDGLKKLAEERSTSYAENVRTKAPAPRAEAAPSRAAEPASPAPTAQNGMPVNEKQIHAMERLAQQQGLDLDTESRRRFGVLAHGLTYEQASTLLRDLQRPAARRTAGEPAL
;
A
#
# COMPACT_ATOMS: atom_id res chain seq x y z
N MET A 1 1.21 1.32 65.56
CA MET A 1 1.58 0.36 64.50
C MET A 1 0.58 0.55 63.35
N ALA A 2 0.89 1.40 62.38
CA ALA A 2 0.02 1.61 61.21
C ALA A 2 0.54 0.73 60.07
N SER A 3 -0.29 -0.19 59.58
CA SER A 3 0.05 -1.06 58.46
C SER A 3 0.26 -0.26 57.18
N PRO A 4 1.25 -0.61 56.34
CA PRO A 4 1.44 0.05 55.05
C PRO A 4 0.26 -0.32 54.15
N ARG A 5 -0.46 0.70 53.65
CA ARG A 5 -1.46 0.49 52.60
C ARG A 5 -0.71 0.00 51.37
N LYS A 6 -1.15 -1.14 50.85
CA LYS A 6 -0.72 -1.70 49.58
C LYS A 6 -1.27 -0.76 48.50
N SER A 7 -0.50 0.26 48.12
CA SER A 7 -0.82 1.13 47.00
C SER A 7 -0.91 0.26 45.75
N ASP A 8 -2.06 0.30 45.10
CA ASP A 8 -2.29 -0.38 43.84
C ASP A 8 -1.46 0.40 42.80
N ASP A 9 -0.24 -0.07 42.49
CA ASP A 9 0.73 0.52 41.53
C ASP A 9 0.20 0.41 40.09
N ARG A 10 -0.99 0.97 39.85
CA ARG A 10 -1.58 1.02 38.53
C ARG A 10 -0.96 2.23 37.83
N THR A 11 -0.14 1.96 36.83
CA THR A 11 0.47 2.96 35.97
C THR A 11 -0.19 2.93 34.59
N VAL A 12 -0.38 4.10 33.99
CA VAL A 12 -0.78 4.26 32.58
C VAL A 12 0.48 4.53 31.79
N ALA A 13 0.86 3.58 30.94
CA ALA A 13 1.98 3.74 30.03
C ALA A 13 1.50 3.98 28.61
N ARG A 14 2.12 4.95 27.92
CA ARG A 14 1.93 5.16 26.48
C ARG A 14 3.28 5.05 25.78
N THR A 15 3.35 4.11 24.86
CA THR A 15 4.54 3.85 24.04
C THR A 15 4.38 4.51 22.68
N TYR A 16 5.36 5.32 22.31
CA TYR A 16 5.50 5.95 21.01
C TYR A 16 6.59 5.22 20.23
N ARG A 17 6.27 4.81 19.00
CA ARG A 17 7.20 4.12 18.10
C ARG A 17 7.32 4.90 16.79
N ALA A 18 8.55 5.17 16.38
CA ALA A 18 8.85 5.79 15.10
C ALA A 18 9.91 4.97 14.38
N ALA A 19 9.66 4.62 13.12
CA ALA A 19 10.66 4.05 12.23
C ALA A 19 11.31 5.20 11.44
N ILE A 20 12.59 5.43 11.67
CA ILE A 20 13.40 6.46 11.02
C ILE A 20 14.37 5.77 10.06
N ARG A 21 14.34 6.18 8.79
CA ARG A 21 15.31 5.71 7.80
C ARG A 21 16.49 6.66 7.77
N ILE A 22 17.69 6.15 8.02
CA ILE A 22 18.95 6.92 7.94
C ILE A 22 19.84 6.25 6.90
N GLY A 23 19.98 6.86 5.73
CA GLY A 23 20.67 6.24 4.59
C GLY A 23 19.93 5.00 4.06
N GLU A 24 20.61 3.84 4.08
CA GLU A 24 20.05 2.53 3.71
C GLU A 24 19.48 1.77 4.92
N ASP A 25 19.74 2.25 6.15
CA ASP A 25 19.34 1.58 7.37
C ASP A 25 18.00 2.09 7.92
N PHE A 26 17.29 1.21 8.63
CA PHE A 26 16.09 1.55 9.38
C PHE A 26 16.36 1.45 10.88
N ILE A 27 16.15 2.56 11.59
CA ILE A 27 16.25 2.63 13.05
C ILE A 27 14.83 2.79 13.60
N THR A 28 14.45 1.95 14.57
CA THR A 28 13.19 2.12 15.30
C THR A 28 13.49 2.81 16.63
N LEU A 29 12.92 3.99 16.83
CA LEU A 29 12.90 4.66 18.13
C LEU A 29 11.62 4.25 18.86
N GLU A 30 11.79 3.72 20.08
CA GLU A 30 10.70 3.39 20.99
C GLU A 30 10.89 4.15 22.30
N GLU A 31 9.92 4.97 22.65
CA GLU A 31 9.94 5.76 23.89
C GLU A 31 8.63 5.55 24.64
N THR A 32 8.71 5.24 25.93
CA THR A 32 7.54 4.93 26.77
C THR A 32 7.45 5.94 27.91
N ILE A 33 6.31 6.62 27.98
CA ILE A 33 5.97 7.51 29.10
C ILE A 33 5.05 6.71 30.03
N ALA A 34 5.47 6.49 31.26
CA ALA A 34 4.67 5.84 32.29
C ALA A 34 4.28 6.85 33.38
N LEU A 35 2.99 6.99 33.62
CA LEU A 35 2.45 7.86 34.66
C LEU A 35 1.67 7.03 35.70
N PRO A 36 1.79 7.33 37.00
CA PRO A 36 0.91 6.77 38.02
C PRO A 36 -0.55 7.19 37.79
N ILE A 37 -1.53 6.37 38.19
CA ILE A 37 -2.96 6.71 38.09
C ILE A 37 -3.36 7.84 39.06
N ASP A 38 -2.60 8.02 40.15
CA ASP A 38 -2.74 9.13 41.09
C ASP A 38 -1.79 10.30 40.78
N ALA A 39 -1.21 10.34 39.57
CA ALA A 39 -0.39 11.45 39.12
C ALA A 39 -1.18 12.76 39.24
N SER A 40 -0.52 13.75 39.85
CA SER A 40 -1.05 15.10 39.97
C SER A 40 -1.17 15.77 38.59
N ASP A 41 -2.08 16.75 38.47
CA ASP A 41 -2.27 17.50 37.22
C ASP A 41 -0.95 18.14 36.74
N ASP A 42 -0.06 18.52 37.66
CA ASP A 42 1.27 19.07 37.36
C ASP A 42 2.20 18.02 36.72
N GLU A 43 2.19 16.77 37.21
CA GLU A 43 2.98 15.67 36.65
C GLU A 43 2.45 15.23 35.27
N VAL A 44 1.13 15.22 35.11
CA VAL A 44 0.47 14.99 33.82
C VAL A 44 0.87 16.07 32.82
N GLN A 45 0.86 17.34 33.22
CA GLN A 45 1.25 18.45 32.36
C GLN A 45 2.73 18.36 31.93
N GLN A 46 3.63 18.00 32.84
CA GLN A 46 5.05 17.81 32.53
C GLN A 46 5.28 16.67 31.52
N ALA A 47 4.55 15.57 31.65
CA ALA A 47 4.62 14.46 30.70
C ALA A 47 4.06 14.82 29.32
N ILE A 48 2.98 15.62 29.28
CA ILE A 48 2.44 16.17 28.03
C ILE A 48 3.46 17.09 27.35
N ASP A 49 4.08 17.98 28.10
CA ASP A 49 5.09 18.92 27.59
C ASP A 49 6.33 18.18 27.07
N LEU A 50 6.77 17.13 27.78
CA LEU A 50 7.83 16.23 27.33
C LEU A 50 7.46 15.53 26.02
N GLY A 51 6.25 14.97 25.94
CA GLY A 51 5.73 14.31 24.74
C GLY A 51 5.64 15.26 23.55
N TRP A 52 5.19 16.50 23.75
CA TRP A 52 5.15 17.52 22.70
C TRP A 52 6.55 17.96 22.23
N ARG A 53 7.52 18.01 23.14
CA ARG A 53 8.90 18.33 22.80
C ARG A 53 9.54 17.24 21.95
N ILE A 54 9.40 15.97 22.34
CA ILE A 54 9.84 14.80 21.56
C ILE A 54 9.13 14.80 20.20
N TYR A 55 7.81 15.01 20.26
CA TYR A 55 6.93 15.50 19.21
C TYR A 55 7.62 16.26 18.07
N ARG A 56 7.92 17.52 18.42
CA ARG A 56 8.46 18.51 17.51
C ARG A 56 9.84 18.13 17.01
N ALA A 57 10.70 17.59 17.87
CA ALA A 57 12.04 17.16 17.48
C ALA A 57 12.00 16.03 16.43
N GLN A 58 11.12 15.05 16.59
CA GLN A 58 10.92 13.98 15.59
C GLN A 58 10.40 14.53 14.27
N ARG A 59 9.46 15.47 14.33
CA ARG A 59 8.90 16.11 13.13
C ARG A 59 9.96 16.93 12.39
N GLU A 60 10.76 17.72 13.08
CA GLU A 60 11.83 18.52 12.50
C GLU A 60 12.90 17.64 11.84
N ALA A 61 13.29 16.54 12.50
CA ALA A 61 14.21 15.57 11.92
C ALA A 61 13.66 14.92 10.63
N ALA A 62 12.36 14.58 10.61
CA ALA A 62 11.72 14.05 9.41
C ALA A 62 11.64 15.08 8.27
N GLU A 63 11.32 16.34 8.58
CA GLU A 63 11.31 17.42 7.59
C GLU A 63 12.71 17.67 7.00
N ALA A 64 13.76 17.66 7.84
CA ALA A 64 15.15 17.78 7.40
C ALA A 64 15.57 16.61 6.49
N GLN A 65 15.16 15.39 6.80
CA GLN A 65 15.41 14.21 5.94
C GLN A 65 14.69 14.31 4.59
N ILE A 66 13.44 14.79 4.56
CA ILE A 66 12.70 15.01 3.32
C ILE A 66 13.39 16.08 2.46
N ALA A 67 13.83 17.17 3.09
CA ALA A 67 14.55 18.24 2.40
C ALA A 67 15.88 17.73 1.83
N ASP A 68 16.62 16.95 2.60
CA ASP A 68 17.88 16.34 2.16
C ASP A 68 17.66 15.41 0.96
N ILE A 69 16.70 14.47 1.06
CA ILE A 69 16.34 13.56 -0.04
C ILE A 69 15.93 14.34 -1.29
N ARG A 70 15.16 15.43 -1.16
CA ARG A 70 14.80 16.26 -2.32
C ARG A 70 15.99 16.99 -2.92
N SER A 71 16.98 17.35 -2.11
CA SER A 71 18.19 18.02 -2.58
C SER A 71 19.18 17.05 -3.26
N THR A 72 19.27 15.81 -2.78
CA THR A 72 20.14 14.76 -3.36
C THR A 72 19.48 13.98 -4.48
N ALA A 73 18.15 13.91 -4.53
CA ALA A 73 17.43 13.38 -5.67
C ALA A 73 17.61 14.32 -6.86
N ALA A 74 18.64 14.05 -7.67
CA ALA A 74 18.75 14.63 -9.00
C ALA A 74 17.43 14.35 -9.75
N ALA A 75 16.90 15.38 -10.43
CA ALA A 75 15.72 15.21 -11.26
C ALA A 75 15.94 13.99 -12.19
N PRO A 76 14.96 13.09 -12.34
CA PRO A 76 15.11 11.92 -13.20
C PRO A 76 15.57 12.41 -14.57
N ALA A 77 16.70 11.87 -15.04
CA ALA A 77 17.26 12.28 -16.32
C ALA A 77 16.17 12.09 -17.40
N PRO A 78 15.95 13.09 -18.27
CA PRO A 78 14.96 12.95 -19.33
C PRO A 78 15.29 11.70 -20.14
N ILE A 79 14.29 10.85 -20.39
CA ILE A 79 14.44 9.64 -21.20
C ILE A 79 14.79 10.09 -22.62
N VAL A 80 16.08 10.06 -22.97
CA VAL A 80 16.52 10.39 -24.33
C VAL A 80 16.20 9.21 -25.22
N VAL A 81 15.22 9.37 -26.11
CA VAL A 81 14.91 8.38 -27.15
C VAL A 81 16.12 8.28 -28.07
N ARG A 82 16.80 7.13 -28.03
CA ARG A 82 17.98 6.87 -28.85
C ARG A 82 17.54 6.73 -30.32
N ASP A 83 18.03 7.64 -31.15
CA ASP A 83 17.76 7.71 -32.60
C ASP A 83 16.26 7.98 -32.90
N PRO A 84 15.80 9.23 -32.69
CA PRO A 84 14.38 9.58 -32.75
C PRO A 84 13.78 9.53 -34.16
N ASP A 85 14.61 9.65 -35.20
CA ASP A 85 14.20 9.66 -36.61
C ASP A 85 14.07 8.25 -37.21
N ALA A 86 14.55 7.23 -36.50
CA ALA A 86 14.37 5.83 -36.90
C ALA A 86 12.87 5.45 -36.90
N PRO A 87 12.44 4.50 -37.74
CA PRO A 87 11.06 4.03 -37.75
C PRO A 87 10.65 3.46 -36.38
N ALA A 88 9.39 3.68 -36.00
CA ALA A 88 8.85 3.22 -34.73
C ALA A 88 9.04 1.70 -34.55
N SER A 89 9.49 1.32 -33.36
CA SER A 89 9.73 -0.08 -33.02
C SER A 89 8.43 -0.87 -32.89
N ASP A 90 8.44 -2.16 -33.22
CA ASP A 90 7.32 -3.08 -32.99
C ASP A 90 6.84 -3.07 -31.53
N LYS A 91 7.75 -2.87 -30.57
CA LYS A 91 7.38 -2.71 -29.16
C LYS A 91 6.50 -1.48 -28.93
N GLN A 92 6.80 -0.36 -29.58
CA GLN A 92 6.00 0.86 -29.46
C GLN A 92 4.62 0.67 -30.13
N ARG A 93 4.57 0.03 -31.29
CA ARG A 93 3.31 -0.28 -31.99
C ARG A 93 2.40 -1.21 -31.19
N ASN A 94 2.96 -2.29 -30.65
CA ASN A 94 2.23 -3.21 -29.77
C ASN A 94 1.78 -2.49 -28.50
N TYR A 95 2.60 -1.59 -27.95
CA TYR A 95 2.23 -0.82 -26.77
C TYR A 95 1.07 0.15 -27.04
N ILE A 96 1.05 0.82 -28.20
CA ILE A 96 -0.09 1.63 -28.65
C ILE A 96 -1.37 0.78 -28.71
N ALA A 97 -1.30 -0.44 -29.26
CA ALA A 97 -2.44 -1.35 -29.27
C ALA A 97 -2.91 -1.73 -27.84
N THR A 98 -1.98 -2.01 -26.92
CA THR A 98 -2.36 -2.27 -25.52
C THR A 98 -3.01 -1.05 -24.84
N LEU A 99 -2.55 0.16 -25.15
CA LEU A 99 -3.14 1.39 -24.62
C LEU A 99 -4.52 1.66 -25.22
N GLN A 100 -4.71 1.37 -26.51
CA GLN A 100 -6.00 1.44 -27.17
C GLN A 100 -7.03 0.55 -26.47
N ASP A 101 -6.66 -0.71 -26.16
CA ASP A 101 -7.54 -1.64 -25.44
C ASP A 101 -7.86 -1.15 -24.02
N GLN A 102 -6.85 -0.65 -23.29
CA GLN A 102 -7.02 -0.15 -21.92
C GLN A 102 -7.96 1.05 -21.84
N ILE A 103 -7.92 1.95 -22.83
CA ILE A 103 -8.81 3.12 -22.89
C ILE A 103 -10.13 2.76 -23.62
N SER A 104 -10.26 1.52 -24.10
CA SER A 104 -11.41 1.03 -24.88
C SER A 104 -11.71 1.91 -26.08
N TRP A 105 -10.67 2.36 -26.78
CA TRP A 105 -10.79 3.14 -28.00
C TRP A 105 -10.96 2.22 -29.21
N ASN A 106 -11.86 2.60 -30.11
CA ASN A 106 -11.96 1.93 -31.40
C ASN A 106 -10.84 2.44 -32.35
N SER A 107 -10.64 1.73 -33.46
CA SER A 107 -9.59 2.08 -34.43
C SER A 107 -9.80 3.46 -35.06
N GLU A 108 -11.05 3.91 -35.21
CA GLU A 108 -11.39 5.24 -35.74
C GLU A 108 -10.98 6.34 -34.77
N GLN A 109 -11.25 6.20 -33.47
CA GLN A 109 -10.86 7.15 -32.43
C GLN A 109 -9.34 7.27 -32.32
N LEU A 110 -8.62 6.15 -32.41
CA LEU A 110 -7.16 6.16 -32.42
C LEU A 110 -6.62 6.87 -33.67
N ALA A 111 -7.23 6.62 -34.84
CA ALA A 111 -6.84 7.27 -36.10
C ALA A 111 -7.12 8.78 -36.08
N SER A 112 -8.28 9.22 -35.58
CA SER A 112 -8.60 10.64 -35.41
C SER A 112 -7.61 11.32 -34.47
N TYR A 113 -7.27 10.69 -33.35
CA TYR A 113 -6.28 11.23 -32.41
C TYR A 113 -4.87 11.28 -33.03
N ALA A 114 -4.50 10.30 -33.84
CA ALA A 114 -3.24 10.32 -34.58
C ALA A 114 -3.20 11.44 -35.61
N GLU A 115 -4.30 11.69 -36.33
CA GLU A 115 -4.44 12.80 -37.28
C GLU A 115 -4.35 14.16 -36.59
N GLU A 116 -5.01 14.33 -35.43
CA GLU A 116 -4.90 15.55 -34.60
C GLU A 116 -3.47 15.83 -34.16
N GLN A 117 -2.70 14.78 -33.83
CA GLN A 117 -1.29 14.89 -33.48
C GLN A 117 -0.36 14.94 -34.71
N SER A 118 -0.91 14.93 -35.92
CA SER A 118 -0.15 14.88 -37.19
C SER A 118 0.83 13.70 -37.26
N VAL A 119 0.44 12.55 -36.72
CA VAL A 119 1.23 11.31 -36.68
C VAL A 119 0.57 10.26 -37.57
N ASP A 120 1.31 9.72 -38.53
CA ASP A 120 0.88 8.53 -39.26
C ASP A 120 1.23 7.26 -38.46
N LEU A 121 0.20 6.51 -38.06
CA LEU A 121 0.37 5.28 -37.28
C LEU A 121 1.25 4.23 -37.97
N VAL A 122 1.34 4.25 -39.29
CA VAL A 122 2.12 3.28 -40.07
C VAL A 122 3.57 3.74 -40.26
N THR A 123 3.80 5.02 -40.54
CA THR A 123 5.15 5.55 -40.87
C THR A 123 5.82 6.34 -39.77
N MET A 124 5.20 6.45 -38.58
CA MET A 124 5.76 7.20 -37.45
C MET A 124 7.18 6.76 -37.07
N THR A 125 7.96 7.74 -36.64
CA THR A 125 9.30 7.55 -36.08
C THR A 125 9.24 7.15 -34.60
N LYS A 126 10.36 6.68 -34.02
CA LYS A 126 10.43 6.35 -32.59
C LYS A 126 10.14 7.55 -31.71
N GLY A 127 10.60 8.74 -32.11
CA GLY A 127 10.32 9.99 -31.40
C GLY A 127 8.82 10.31 -31.41
N GLN A 128 8.19 10.24 -32.58
CA GLN A 128 6.74 10.45 -32.74
C GLN A 128 5.94 9.40 -31.96
N ALA A 129 6.32 8.13 -32.02
CA ALA A 129 5.68 7.05 -31.29
C ALA A 129 5.75 7.24 -29.77
N SER A 130 6.90 7.66 -29.23
CA SER A 130 7.04 7.93 -27.80
C SER A 130 6.16 9.10 -27.36
N LEU A 131 6.14 10.20 -28.10
CA LEU A 131 5.28 11.36 -27.80
C LEU A 131 3.79 10.98 -27.87
N PHE A 132 3.41 10.19 -28.87
CA PHE A 132 2.05 9.69 -29.04
C PHE A 132 1.63 8.78 -27.87
N ILE A 133 2.51 7.87 -27.46
CA ILE A 133 2.32 6.99 -26.30
C ILE A 133 2.14 7.81 -25.01
N ASP A 134 2.95 8.83 -24.80
CA ASP A 134 2.86 9.65 -23.59
C ASP A 134 1.52 10.43 -23.55
N GLY A 135 1.04 10.90 -24.71
CA GLY A 135 -0.30 11.46 -24.84
C GLY A 135 -1.42 10.46 -24.51
N LEU A 136 -1.33 9.23 -25.02
CA LEU A 136 -2.30 8.17 -24.72
C LEU A 136 -2.29 7.78 -23.23
N LYS A 137 -1.11 7.69 -22.60
CA LYS A 137 -0.99 7.43 -21.15
C LYS A 137 -1.67 8.52 -20.34
N LYS A 138 -1.46 9.79 -20.70
CA LYS A 138 -2.08 10.92 -20.01
C LYS A 138 -3.61 10.83 -20.07
N LEU A 139 -4.17 10.48 -21.23
CA LEU A 139 -5.62 10.28 -21.38
C LEU A 139 -6.14 9.09 -20.56
N ALA A 140 -5.36 8.01 -20.46
CA ALA A 140 -5.69 6.87 -19.60
C ALA A 140 -5.69 7.26 -18.10
N GLU A 141 -4.73 8.08 -17.67
CA GLU A 141 -4.63 8.60 -16.30
C GLU A 141 -5.77 9.59 -15.98
N GLU A 142 -6.13 10.48 -16.90
CA GLU A 142 -7.25 11.42 -16.73
C GLU A 142 -8.60 10.70 -16.64
N ARG A 143 -8.80 9.64 -17.43
CA ARG A 143 -10.03 8.85 -17.39
C ARG A 143 -10.15 8.00 -16.13
N SER A 144 -9.05 7.42 -15.66
CA SER A 144 -9.02 6.67 -14.39
C SER A 144 -9.20 7.60 -13.18
N THR A 145 -8.61 8.78 -13.21
CA THR A 145 -8.77 9.80 -12.16
C THR A 145 -10.20 10.35 -12.12
N SER A 146 -10.79 10.68 -13.27
CA SER A 146 -12.18 11.16 -13.34
C SER A 146 -13.19 10.08 -12.94
N TYR A 147 -12.93 8.80 -13.21
CA TYR A 147 -13.76 7.70 -12.70
C TYR A 147 -13.66 7.58 -11.17
N ALA A 148 -12.45 7.65 -10.61
CA ALA A 148 -12.23 7.60 -9.16
C ALA A 148 -12.87 8.80 -8.43
N GLU A 149 -12.84 9.98 -9.03
CA GLU A 149 -13.44 11.20 -8.47
C GLU A 149 -14.97 11.18 -8.53
N ASN A 150 -15.56 10.67 -9.62
CA ASN A 150 -17.01 10.49 -9.73
C ASN A 150 -17.58 9.43 -8.79
N VAL A 151 -16.81 8.40 -8.42
CA VAL A 151 -17.21 7.43 -7.37
C VAL A 151 -17.22 8.09 -6.00
N ARG A 152 -16.37 9.10 -5.77
CA ARG A 152 -16.27 9.82 -4.49
C ARG A 152 -17.37 10.87 -4.31
N THR A 153 -17.84 11.50 -5.39
CA THR A 153 -18.92 12.50 -5.36
C THR A 153 -20.33 11.88 -5.43
N LYS A 154 -20.46 10.60 -5.79
CA LYS A 154 -21.74 9.86 -5.85
C LYS A 154 -22.01 8.97 -4.63
N ALA A 155 -21.27 9.12 -3.54
CA ALA A 155 -21.63 8.54 -2.25
C ALA A 155 -22.71 9.44 -1.60
N PRO A 156 -23.97 8.98 -1.45
CA PRO A 156 -24.96 9.75 -0.70
C PRO A 156 -24.49 9.86 0.75
N ALA A 157 -24.41 11.10 1.25
CA ALA A 157 -24.15 11.38 2.65
C ALA A 157 -25.15 10.59 3.53
N PRO A 158 -24.71 9.80 4.53
CA PRO A 158 -25.63 9.16 5.44
C PRO A 158 -26.31 10.24 6.28
N ARG A 159 -27.62 10.37 6.05
CA ARG A 159 -28.54 11.22 6.79
C ARG A 159 -28.48 10.82 8.27
N ALA A 160 -28.03 11.75 9.11
CA ALA A 160 -28.08 11.61 10.55
C ALA A 160 -29.54 11.68 11.02
N GLU A 161 -30.12 10.54 11.35
CA GLU A 161 -31.35 10.46 12.16
C GLU A 161 -31.00 9.95 13.55
N ALA A 162 -31.52 10.67 14.54
CA ALA A 162 -31.24 10.50 15.96
C ALA A 162 -32.26 9.59 16.66
N ALA A 163 -31.80 9.02 17.79
CA ALA A 163 -32.51 8.37 18.91
C ALA A 163 -32.72 6.83 18.86
N PRO A 164 -32.95 6.15 20.01
CA PRO A 164 -32.23 6.21 21.30
C PRO A 164 -31.86 4.81 21.88
N SER A 165 -31.04 4.83 22.93
CA SER A 165 -30.56 3.78 23.86
C SER A 165 -31.27 2.41 23.94
N ARG A 166 -30.51 1.29 23.84
CA ARG A 166 -30.62 0.12 24.75
C ARG A 166 -29.37 -0.77 24.73
N ALA A 167 -29.07 -1.35 25.89
CA ALA A 167 -27.85 -2.07 26.26
C ALA A 167 -27.71 -3.50 25.69
N ALA A 168 -26.46 -3.99 25.79
CA ALA A 168 -25.97 -5.39 25.91
C ALA A 168 -25.34 -6.08 24.68
N GLU A 169 -24.03 -6.35 24.85
CA GLU A 169 -23.22 -7.48 24.34
C GLU A 169 -22.62 -7.49 22.91
N PRO A 170 -21.46 -8.17 22.71
CA PRO A 170 -20.39 -7.71 21.83
C PRO A 170 -20.56 -8.24 20.41
N ALA A 171 -20.78 -7.35 19.46
CA ALA A 171 -20.77 -7.66 18.05
C ALA A 171 -19.33 -7.62 17.50
N SER A 172 -18.90 -8.76 16.98
CA SER A 172 -17.72 -8.98 16.14
C SER A 172 -17.46 -7.84 15.15
N PRO A 173 -16.19 -7.54 14.81
CA PRO A 173 -15.89 -6.50 13.83
C PRO A 173 -16.53 -6.86 12.48
N ALA A 174 -17.25 -5.89 11.92
CA ALA A 174 -17.93 -5.96 10.64
C ALA A 174 -16.99 -6.46 9.52
N PRO A 175 -17.47 -7.27 8.56
CA PRO A 175 -16.68 -7.70 7.43
C PRO A 175 -16.41 -6.49 6.54
N THR A 176 -15.15 -6.08 6.49
CA THR A 176 -14.63 -5.15 5.48
C THR A 176 -15.02 -5.69 4.10
N ALA A 177 -15.55 -4.83 3.23
CA ALA A 177 -16.08 -5.16 1.90
C ALA A 177 -15.04 -5.72 0.88
N GLN A 178 -13.89 -6.22 1.35
CA GLN A 178 -12.81 -6.83 0.57
C GLN A 178 -12.72 -8.36 0.76
N ASN A 179 -13.49 -8.95 1.70
CA ASN A 179 -13.35 -10.36 2.09
C ASN A 179 -13.77 -11.38 1.02
N GLY A 180 -14.52 -10.96 0.00
CA GLY A 180 -14.97 -11.82 -1.11
C GLY A 180 -14.26 -11.59 -2.44
N MET A 181 -13.28 -10.68 -2.49
CA MET A 181 -12.60 -10.35 -3.75
C MET A 181 -11.61 -11.47 -4.12
N PRO A 182 -11.54 -11.89 -5.39
CA PRO A 182 -10.54 -12.83 -5.85
C PRO A 182 -9.14 -12.26 -5.62
N VAL A 183 -8.16 -13.14 -5.38
CA VAL A 183 -6.76 -12.78 -5.17
C VAL A 183 -6.23 -11.91 -6.32
N ASN A 184 -5.44 -10.89 -5.98
CA ASN A 184 -4.82 -10.00 -6.97
C ASN A 184 -3.63 -10.72 -7.64
N GLU A 185 -3.48 -10.57 -8.95
CA GLU A 185 -2.38 -11.15 -9.74
C GLU A 185 -0.99 -10.82 -9.17
N LYS A 186 -0.79 -9.62 -8.61
CA LYS A 186 0.45 -9.25 -7.92
C LYS A 186 0.72 -10.11 -6.68
N GLN A 187 -0.33 -10.51 -5.96
CA GLN A 187 -0.22 -11.38 -4.79
C GLN A 187 0.07 -12.82 -5.22
N ILE A 188 -0.54 -13.31 -6.31
CA ILE A 188 -0.22 -14.62 -6.88
C ILE A 188 1.27 -14.70 -7.21
N HIS A 189 1.81 -13.75 -7.99
CA HIS A 189 3.23 -13.74 -8.33
C HIS A 189 4.17 -13.60 -7.12
N ALA A 190 3.76 -12.85 -6.09
CA ALA A 190 4.52 -12.76 -4.86
C ALA A 190 4.53 -14.10 -4.10
N MET A 191 3.39 -14.80 -4.05
CA MET A 191 3.27 -16.13 -3.44
C MET A 191 4.08 -17.17 -4.22
N GLU A 192 4.02 -17.17 -5.55
CA GLU A 192 4.77 -18.08 -6.42
C GLU A 192 6.27 -17.93 -6.19
N ARG A 193 6.76 -16.68 -6.14
CA ARG A 193 8.17 -16.39 -5.89
C ARG A 193 8.62 -16.89 -4.52
N LEU A 194 7.81 -16.67 -3.48
CA LEU A 194 8.14 -17.10 -2.13
C LEU A 194 8.04 -18.62 -1.95
N ALA A 195 7.07 -19.27 -2.59
CA ALA A 195 6.93 -20.71 -2.61
C ALA A 195 8.13 -21.37 -3.31
N GLN A 196 8.54 -20.82 -4.46
CA GLN A 196 9.73 -21.26 -5.20
C GLN A 196 11.02 -21.09 -4.40
N GLN A 197 11.17 -19.98 -3.66
CA GLN A 197 12.31 -19.76 -2.75
C GLN A 197 12.36 -20.76 -1.60
N GLN A 198 11.23 -21.35 -1.21
CA GLN A 198 11.13 -22.36 -0.15
C GLN A 198 11.08 -23.79 -0.67
N GLY A 199 11.16 -23.99 -2.00
CA GLY A 199 11.03 -25.31 -2.63
C GLY A 199 9.64 -25.94 -2.46
N LEU A 200 8.60 -25.12 -2.23
CA LEU A 200 7.22 -25.55 -2.05
C LEU A 200 6.39 -25.26 -3.31
N ASP A 201 5.45 -26.14 -3.62
CA ASP A 201 4.47 -25.91 -4.67
C ASP A 201 3.26 -25.16 -4.10
N LEU A 202 2.99 -23.98 -4.68
CA LEU A 202 1.95 -23.07 -4.23
C LEU A 202 0.55 -23.67 -4.36
N ASP A 203 0.28 -24.39 -5.45
CA ASP A 203 -1.03 -25.00 -5.69
C ASP A 203 -1.29 -26.18 -4.73
N THR A 204 -0.24 -26.93 -4.39
CA THR A 204 -0.30 -27.99 -3.39
C THR A 204 -0.58 -27.41 -2.00
N GLU A 205 0.06 -26.31 -1.62
CA GLU A 205 -0.12 -25.69 -0.30
C GLU A 205 -1.47 -24.97 -0.18
N SER A 206 -1.93 -24.30 -1.25
CA SER A 206 -3.27 -23.68 -1.28
C SER A 206 -4.37 -24.73 -1.19
N ARG A 207 -4.21 -25.86 -1.90
CA ARG A 207 -5.16 -26.98 -1.88
C ARG A 207 -5.16 -27.67 -0.52
N ARG A 208 -4.00 -27.88 0.09
CA ARG A 208 -3.86 -28.49 1.43
C ARG A 208 -4.58 -27.67 2.50
N ARG A 209 -4.54 -26.34 2.40
CA ARG A 209 -4.96 -25.44 3.48
C ARG A 209 -6.35 -24.84 3.31
N PHE A 210 -6.76 -24.60 2.06
CA PHE A 210 -8.02 -23.95 1.72
C PHE A 210 -8.88 -24.77 0.76
N GLY A 211 -8.42 -25.93 0.30
CA GLY A 211 -9.17 -26.80 -0.62
C GLY A 211 -9.30 -26.24 -2.05
N VAL A 212 -8.63 -25.13 -2.36
CA VAL A 212 -8.72 -24.41 -3.65
C VAL A 212 -7.34 -24.23 -4.27
N LEU A 213 -7.30 -24.07 -5.60
CA LEU A 213 -6.08 -23.73 -6.34
C LEU A 213 -5.63 -22.30 -6.03
N ALA A 214 -4.35 -21.97 -6.28
CA ALA A 214 -3.79 -20.66 -5.93
C ALA A 214 -4.54 -19.48 -6.57
N HIS A 215 -5.08 -19.72 -7.77
CA HIS A 215 -5.87 -18.76 -8.55
C HIS A 215 -7.31 -18.58 -8.03
N GLY A 216 -7.80 -19.53 -7.22
CA GLY A 216 -9.13 -19.50 -6.59
C GLY A 216 -9.13 -18.94 -5.17
N LEU A 217 -7.98 -18.46 -4.69
CA LEU A 217 -7.88 -17.89 -3.35
C LEU A 217 -8.61 -16.55 -3.28
N THR A 218 -9.27 -16.30 -2.15
CA THR A 218 -9.73 -14.95 -1.82
C THR A 218 -8.56 -14.09 -1.37
N TYR A 219 -8.74 -12.78 -1.42
CA TYR A 219 -7.73 -11.82 -0.97
C TYR A 219 -7.22 -12.11 0.46
N GLU A 220 -8.12 -12.49 1.38
CA GLU A 220 -7.77 -12.84 2.76
C GLU A 220 -6.93 -14.12 2.84
N GLN A 221 -7.35 -15.17 2.13
CA GLN A 221 -6.64 -16.46 2.09
C GLN A 221 -5.24 -16.29 1.49
N ALA A 222 -5.11 -15.51 0.43
CA ALA A 222 -3.82 -15.17 -0.18
C ALA A 222 -2.94 -14.34 0.75
N SER A 223 -3.51 -13.36 1.47
CA SER A 223 -2.75 -12.55 2.43
C SER A 223 -2.26 -13.38 3.63
N THR A 224 -3.05 -14.36 4.06
CA THR A 224 -2.69 -15.30 5.12
C THR A 224 -1.58 -16.24 4.66
N LEU A 225 -1.71 -16.79 3.46
CA LEU A 225 -0.69 -17.65 2.85
C LEU A 225 0.63 -16.91 2.62
N LEU A 226 0.58 -15.65 2.17
CA LEU A 226 1.75 -14.79 2.01
C LEU A 226 2.51 -14.58 3.32
N ARG A 227 1.82 -14.27 4.42
CA ARG A 227 2.46 -14.07 5.73
C ARG A 227 3.16 -15.33 6.22
N ASP A 228 2.59 -16.50 5.93
CA ASP A 228 3.16 -17.78 6.35
C ASP A 228 4.34 -18.22 5.49
N LEU A 229 4.31 -17.91 4.19
CA LEU A 229 5.45 -18.06 3.29
C LEU A 229 6.56 -17.06 3.64
N GLN A 230 6.25 -15.85 4.11
CA GLN A 230 7.27 -14.90 4.58
C GLN A 230 7.89 -15.27 5.92
N ARG A 231 7.28 -16.18 6.69
CA ARG A 231 7.82 -16.63 7.97
C ARG A 231 8.99 -17.59 7.73
N PRO A 232 10.20 -17.31 8.28
CA PRO A 232 11.35 -18.20 8.14
C PRO A 232 11.03 -19.61 8.65
N ALA A 233 11.48 -20.64 7.91
CA ALA A 233 11.20 -22.06 8.16
C ALA A 233 11.60 -22.58 9.55
N ALA A 234 12.34 -21.79 10.34
CA ALA A 234 12.83 -22.15 11.68
C ALA A 234 11.74 -22.36 12.76
N ARG A 235 10.45 -22.19 12.44
CA ARG A 235 9.32 -22.43 13.38
C ARG A 235 8.24 -23.38 12.88
N ARG A 236 8.39 -24.05 11.73
CA ARG A 236 7.37 -25.02 11.26
C ARG A 236 7.50 -26.43 11.87
N THR A 237 8.58 -26.70 12.62
CA THR A 237 8.77 -27.96 13.36
C THR A 237 8.65 -27.75 14.87
N ALA A 238 7.46 -27.43 15.36
CA ALA A 238 7.13 -27.55 16.77
C ALA A 238 5.60 -27.53 16.95
N GLY A 239 4.94 -28.66 16.68
CA GLY A 239 3.52 -28.77 17.00
C GLY A 239 2.78 -29.90 16.31
N GLU A 240 3.24 -31.15 16.44
CA GLU A 240 2.31 -32.29 16.53
C GLU A 240 3.02 -33.49 17.17
N PRO A 241 2.64 -33.92 18.39
CA PRO A 241 3.09 -35.18 18.95
C PRO A 241 2.30 -36.32 18.29
N ALA A 242 3.03 -37.32 17.81
CA ALA A 242 2.46 -38.60 17.40
C ALA A 242 1.76 -39.28 18.59
N LEU A 243 0.50 -39.65 18.38
CA LEU A 243 -0.15 -40.79 19.03
C LEU A 243 -0.95 -41.56 17.96
#